data_AF-A0A375JAD5-F1
#
_entry.id   AF-A0A375JAD5-F1
#
_cell.length_a   1.000
_cell.length_b   1.000
_cell.length_c   1.000
_cell.angle_alpha   90.00
_cell.angle_beta   90.00
_cell.angle_gamma   90.00
#
_symmetry.space_group_name_H-M   'P 1'
#
loop_
_entity.id
_entity.type
_entity.pdbx_description
1 polymer ?
#
loop_
_entity_poly.entity_id
_entity_poly.type
_entity_poly.pdbx_seq_one_letter_code
_entity_poly.pdbx_strand_id
1 'polypeptide(L)'
;MGRPGQRTITPAGRCNSAYVMAATKIHADDMPVRVLEPGNGKTKTGRLWTYVRDDRPAGSVDSPAVWFAYSPSRSCEYPQAHLKGFRGILQADAFAGYNSSYKDGDVQEAGCVAHARRKFHDLYLARRNDVNTEALRRIGELYAIEADIRGKPPTSEGASDRNGRVHCWKPSRSGYARR
;
A
#
# COMPACT_ATOMS: atom_id res chain seq x y z
N MET A 1 -21.72 14.22 23.24
CA MET A 1 -21.23 13.56 24.47
C MET A 1 -20.49 12.27 24.06
N GLY A 2 -19.15 12.25 24.19
CA GLY A 2 -18.34 11.10 23.78
C GLY A 2 -18.48 9.92 24.74
N ARG A 3 -18.57 8.69 24.21
CA ARG A 3 -18.78 7.47 25.01
C ARG A 3 -17.58 7.23 25.95
N PRO A 4 -17.80 6.82 27.21
CA PRO A 4 -16.76 6.80 28.26
C PRO A 4 -15.56 5.88 28.00
N GLY A 5 -15.60 5.00 26.99
CA GLY A 5 -14.46 4.16 26.58
C GLY A 5 -13.52 4.73 25.51
N GLN A 6 -13.84 5.87 24.89
CA GLN A 6 -13.04 6.42 23.77
C GLN A 6 -11.82 7.25 24.21
N ARG A 7 -11.77 7.70 25.48
CA ARG A 7 -10.71 8.62 25.96
C ARG A 7 -9.36 7.95 26.24
N THR A 8 -9.33 6.69 26.64
CA THR A 8 -8.10 5.99 27.04
C THR A 8 -7.34 5.36 25.86
N ILE A 9 -8.02 5.05 24.75
CA ILE A 9 -7.39 4.44 23.56
C ILE A 9 -6.74 5.49 22.66
N THR A 10 -7.18 6.75 22.75
CA THR A 10 -6.69 7.83 21.88
C THR A 10 -5.18 8.10 22.00
N PRO A 11 -4.57 8.15 23.20
CA PRO A 11 -3.13 8.33 23.34
C PRO A 11 -2.32 7.16 22.76
N ALA A 12 -2.70 5.92 23.07
CA ALA A 12 -2.04 4.73 22.56
C ALA A 12 -2.15 4.61 21.03
N GLY A 13 -3.32 4.93 20.47
CA GLY A 13 -3.54 4.97 19.03
C GLY A 13 -2.67 6.01 18.33
N ARG A 14 -2.48 7.20 18.93
CA ARG A 14 -1.60 8.25 18.40
C ARG A 14 -0.12 7.85 18.44
N CYS A 15 0.33 7.22 19.53
CA CYS A 15 1.71 6.71 19.60
C CYS A 15 1.97 5.64 18.54
N ASN A 16 1.01 4.73 18.33
CA ASN A 16 1.12 3.70 17.30
C ASN A 16 1.13 4.30 15.88
N SER A 17 0.23 5.25 15.58
CA SER A 17 0.25 5.91 14.27
C SER A 17 1.55 6.68 14.02
N ALA A 18 2.06 7.37 15.05
CA ALA A 18 3.34 8.08 14.95
C ALA A 18 4.50 7.12 14.70
N TYR A 19 4.53 5.97 15.39
CA TYR A 19 5.56 4.95 15.19
C TYR A 19 5.51 4.33 13.78
N VAL A 20 4.31 4.04 13.26
CA VAL A 20 4.15 3.54 11.88
C VAL A 20 4.60 4.59 10.86
N MET A 21 4.18 5.85 11.03
CA MET A 21 4.50 6.95 10.11
C MET A 21 5.96 7.42 10.18
N ALA A 22 6.71 7.05 11.20
CA ALA A 22 8.14 7.32 11.30
C ALA A 22 9.00 6.34 10.48
N ALA A 23 8.41 5.32 9.84
CA ALA A 23 9.13 4.37 9.02
C ALA A 23 9.57 4.99 7.68
N THR A 24 10.70 4.54 7.15
CA THR A 24 11.18 4.93 5.80
C THR A 24 10.32 4.36 4.67
N LYS A 25 9.60 3.27 4.94
CA LYS A 25 8.63 2.66 4.03
C LYS A 25 7.42 2.17 4.83
N ILE A 26 6.23 2.39 4.28
CA ILE A 26 4.99 1.78 4.76
C ILE A 26 4.22 1.12 3.61
N HIS A 27 3.50 0.06 3.92
CA HIS A 27 2.49 -0.50 3.02
C HIS A 27 1.13 0.09 3.37
N ALA A 28 0.32 0.40 2.36
CA ALA A 28 -1.05 0.84 2.55
C ALA A 28 -2.04 0.00 1.74
N ASP A 29 -3.16 -0.36 2.37
CA ASP A 29 -4.29 -1.04 1.75
C ASP A 29 -5.61 -0.57 2.41
N ASP A 30 -6.73 -0.91 1.79
CA ASP A 30 -8.06 -0.68 2.36
C ASP A 30 -8.98 -1.88 2.17
N MET A 31 -9.74 -2.22 3.20
CA MET A 31 -10.79 -3.23 3.11
C MET A 31 -12.17 -2.61 3.34
N PRO A 32 -13.20 -3.01 2.56
CA PRO A 32 -14.57 -2.62 2.82
C PRO A 32 -15.07 -3.29 4.11
N VAL A 33 -15.72 -2.51 4.98
CA VAL A 33 -16.33 -3.00 6.22
C VAL A 33 -17.80 -2.62 6.26
N ARG A 34 -18.67 -3.56 6.65
CA ARG A 34 -20.09 -3.28 6.87
C ARG A 34 -20.28 -2.67 8.25
N VAL A 35 -20.79 -1.45 8.30
CA VAL A 35 -21.03 -0.71 9.54
C VAL A 35 -22.51 -0.45 9.68
N LEU A 36 -23.04 -0.67 10.89
CA LEU A 36 -24.44 -0.36 11.20
C LEU A 36 -24.70 1.14 11.00
N GLU A 37 -25.83 1.46 10.38
CA GLU A 37 -26.36 2.81 10.31
C GLU A 37 -27.52 2.92 11.33
N PRO A 38 -27.27 3.49 12.53
CA PRO A 38 -28.27 3.55 13.58
C PRO A 38 -29.52 4.29 13.10
N GLY A 39 -30.70 3.73 13.38
CA GLY A 39 -32.00 4.33 13.05
C GLY A 39 -32.65 3.82 11.75
N ASN A 40 -31.88 3.23 10.83
CA ASN A 40 -32.40 2.83 9.51
C ASN A 40 -32.51 1.30 9.30
N GLY A 41 -32.05 0.48 10.25
CA GLY A 41 -32.01 -0.99 10.12
C GLY A 41 -31.10 -1.50 8.99
N LYS A 42 -30.28 -0.62 8.41
CA LYS A 42 -29.40 -0.90 7.27
C LYS A 42 -27.93 -0.88 7.69
N THR A 43 -27.09 -1.43 6.81
CA THR A 43 -25.64 -1.30 6.89
C THR A 43 -25.13 -0.44 5.76
N LYS A 44 -24.08 0.35 6.03
CA LYS A 44 -23.32 1.08 5.02
C LYS A 44 -21.92 0.50 4.89
N THR A 45 -21.34 0.62 3.70
CA THR A 45 -19.97 0.19 3.45
C THR A 45 -19.00 1.32 3.81
N GLY A 46 -18.33 1.18 4.94
CA GLY A 46 -17.17 2.00 5.28
C GLY A 46 -15.87 1.37 4.78
N ARG A 47 -14.74 2.00 5.09
CA ARG A 47 -13.40 1.50 4.82
C ARG A 47 -12.57 1.42 6.08
N LEU A 48 -11.81 0.35 6.19
CA LEU A 48 -10.75 0.21 7.17
C LEU A 48 -9.42 0.25 6.40
N TRP A 49 -8.71 1.36 6.56
CA TRP A 49 -7.37 1.57 6.01
C TRP A 49 -6.35 0.89 6.91
N THR A 50 -5.36 0.27 6.30
CA THR A 50 -4.26 -0.39 6.99
C THR A 50 -2.95 0.26 6.56
N TYR A 51 -2.13 0.66 7.52
CA TYR A 51 -0.78 1.16 7.30
C TYR A 51 0.19 0.27 8.06
N VAL A 52 1.09 -0.39 7.34
CA VAL A 52 1.97 -1.42 7.91
C VAL A 52 3.42 -0.97 7.81
N ARG A 53 4.07 -0.86 8.97
CA ARG A 53 5.52 -0.82 9.14
C ARG A 53 5.99 -2.26 9.38
N ASP A 54 6.55 -2.88 8.35
CA ASP A 54 7.24 -4.17 8.49
C ASP A 54 8.28 -4.31 7.38
N ASP A 55 9.53 -4.05 7.73
CA ASP A 55 10.68 -4.20 6.83
C ASP A 55 11.63 -5.33 7.26
N ARG A 56 11.16 -6.23 8.12
CA ARG A 56 11.90 -7.45 8.46
C ARG A 56 12.23 -8.30 7.22
N PRO A 57 11.37 -8.40 6.19
CA PRO A 57 11.75 -9.07 4.94
C PRO A 57 12.97 -8.44 4.24
N ALA A 58 13.27 -7.17 4.51
CA ALA A 58 14.45 -6.46 4.02
C ALA A 58 15.60 -6.38 5.06
N GLY A 59 15.52 -7.16 6.14
CA GLY A 59 16.55 -7.20 7.19
C GLY A 59 16.44 -6.10 8.25
N SER A 60 15.34 -5.36 8.32
CA SER A 60 15.12 -4.42 9.43
C SER A 60 14.98 -5.14 10.76
N VAL A 61 15.56 -4.55 11.81
CA VAL A 61 15.43 -5.00 13.21
C VAL A 61 14.31 -4.28 13.96
N ASP A 62 13.64 -3.32 13.32
CA ASP A 62 12.55 -2.57 13.94
C ASP A 62 11.36 -3.48 14.23
N SER A 63 10.69 -3.24 15.37
CA SER A 63 9.46 -3.93 15.70
C SER A 63 8.37 -3.63 14.67
N PRO A 64 7.68 -4.64 14.12
CA PRO A 64 6.61 -4.41 13.17
C PRO A 64 5.41 -3.76 13.87
N ALA A 65 4.68 -2.93 13.13
CA ALA A 65 3.47 -2.30 13.63
C ALA A 65 2.45 -2.08 12.51
N VAL A 66 1.18 -2.08 12.89
CA VAL A 66 0.06 -1.76 12.01
C VAL A 66 -0.80 -0.67 12.64
N TRP A 67 -1.15 0.33 11.85
CA TRP A 67 -2.14 1.34 12.21
C TRP A 67 -3.38 1.17 11.35
N PHE A 68 -4.53 1.07 12.02
CA PHE A 68 -5.84 1.00 11.39
C PHE A 68 -6.55 2.35 11.51
N ALA A 69 -7.09 2.83 10.41
CA ALA A 69 -7.92 4.03 10.37
C ALA A 69 -9.26 3.72 9.70
N TYR A 70 -10.36 4.17 10.31
CA TYR A 70 -11.70 3.99 9.76
C TYR A 70 -12.14 5.24 8.99
N SER A 71 -12.83 5.05 7.87
CA SER A 71 -13.58 6.11 7.18
C SER A 71 -14.97 5.63 6.73
N PRO A 72 -15.95 6.54 6.62
CA PRO A 72 -17.30 6.20 6.16
C PRO A 72 -17.38 5.88 4.66
N SER A 73 -16.36 6.22 3.87
CA SER A 73 -16.29 5.97 2.43
C SER A 73 -14.85 5.77 1.96
N ARG A 74 -14.65 5.43 0.68
CA ARG A 74 -13.32 5.31 0.04
C ARG A 74 -12.82 6.62 -0.59
N SER A 75 -13.26 7.77 -0.08
CA SER A 75 -12.85 9.07 -0.63
C SER A 75 -11.33 9.27 -0.48
N CYS A 76 -10.73 10.00 -1.41
CA CYS A 76 -9.29 10.29 -1.38
C CYS A 76 -8.88 11.19 -0.20
N GLU A 77 -9.80 11.97 0.36
CA GLU A 77 -9.53 12.87 1.50
C GLU A 77 -8.99 12.13 2.74
N TYR A 78 -9.41 10.87 2.96
CA TYR A 78 -9.01 10.08 4.12
C TYR A 78 -7.54 9.66 4.06
N PRO A 79 -7.06 8.93 3.04
CA PRO A 79 -5.65 8.59 2.96
C PRO A 79 -4.75 9.82 2.85
N GLN A 80 -5.22 10.90 2.23
CA GLN A 80 -4.50 12.19 2.21
C GLN A 80 -4.32 12.78 3.60
N ALA A 81 -5.37 12.78 4.42
CA ALA A 81 -5.29 13.25 5.79
C ALA A 81 -4.40 12.34 6.66
N HIS A 82 -4.50 11.01 6.48
CA HIS A 82 -3.71 10.03 7.21
C HIS A 82 -2.21 10.14 6.93
N LEU A 83 -1.85 10.38 5.66
CA LEU A 83 -0.46 10.47 5.19
C LEU A 83 0.13 11.87 5.31
N LYS A 84 -0.60 12.83 5.88
CA LYS A 84 -0.12 14.21 6.03
C LYS A 84 1.16 14.23 6.87
N GLY A 85 2.25 14.66 6.26
CA GLY A 85 3.57 14.74 6.91
C GLY A 85 4.36 13.42 6.89
N PHE A 86 3.84 12.35 6.30
CA PHE A 86 4.63 11.16 6.01
C PHE A 86 5.69 11.48 4.96
N ARG A 87 6.90 10.97 5.16
CA ARG A 87 8.02 11.09 4.23
C ARG A 87 8.70 9.75 4.07
N GLY A 88 8.82 9.28 2.83
CA GLY A 88 9.37 7.94 2.55
C GLY A 88 8.62 7.24 1.43
N ILE A 89 8.69 5.91 1.42
CA ILE A 89 8.10 5.09 0.36
C ILE A 89 6.72 4.60 0.77
N LEU A 90 5.73 4.80 -0.09
CA LEU A 90 4.39 4.27 0.08
C LEU A 90 4.16 3.14 -0.92
N GLN A 91 4.09 1.90 -0.42
CA GLN A 91 3.76 0.74 -1.23
C GLN A 91 2.25 0.45 -1.20
N ALA A 92 1.55 0.62 -2.33
CA ALA A 92 0.08 0.52 -2.38
C ALA A 92 -0.46 -0.13 -3.68
N ASP A 93 -1.77 -0.36 -3.75
CA ASP A 93 -2.51 -0.99 -4.86
C ASP A 93 -2.71 -0.09 -6.10
N ALA A 94 -2.02 1.06 -6.17
CA ALA A 94 -2.21 2.11 -7.17
C ALA A 94 -3.62 2.74 -7.16
N PHE A 95 -4.32 2.73 -6.01
CA PHE A 95 -5.54 3.52 -5.85
C PHE A 95 -5.27 5.02 -6.08
N ALA A 96 -5.99 5.61 -7.03
CA ALA A 96 -5.81 7.01 -7.43
C ALA A 96 -5.98 8.04 -6.29
N GLY A 97 -6.59 7.65 -5.17
CA GLY A 97 -6.70 8.51 -3.99
C GLY A 97 -5.36 8.85 -3.34
N TYR A 98 -4.29 8.10 -3.61
CA TYR A 98 -2.94 8.41 -3.16
C TYR A 98 -2.20 9.42 -4.03
N ASN A 99 -2.68 9.70 -5.26
CA ASN A 99 -1.93 10.47 -6.27
C ASN A 99 -1.47 11.86 -5.79
N SER A 100 -2.26 12.53 -4.96
CA SER A 100 -1.89 13.83 -4.41
C SER A 100 -0.74 13.75 -3.42
N SER A 101 -0.60 12.65 -2.68
CA SER A 101 0.46 12.46 -1.69
C SER A 101 1.84 12.40 -2.34
N TYR A 102 1.92 12.05 -3.62
CA TYR A 102 3.17 11.93 -4.37
C TYR A 102 3.65 13.24 -5.01
N LYS A 103 2.79 14.27 -5.09
CA LYS A 103 3.06 15.48 -5.89
C LYS A 103 4.25 16.29 -5.39
N ASP A 104 4.43 16.36 -4.08
CA ASP A 104 5.43 17.21 -3.45
C ASP A 104 6.81 16.53 -3.34
N GLY A 105 6.93 15.26 -3.76
CA GLY A 105 8.18 14.49 -3.72
C GLY A 105 8.56 13.92 -2.36
N ASP A 106 7.89 14.34 -1.28
CA ASP A 106 8.06 13.81 0.08
C ASP A 106 7.70 12.32 0.18
N VAL A 107 6.75 11.85 -0.65
CA VAL A 107 6.33 10.45 -0.71
C VAL A 107 6.69 9.85 -2.07
N GLN A 108 7.54 8.82 -2.05
CA GLN A 108 7.88 8.02 -3.22
C GLN A 108 6.86 6.90 -3.40
N GLU A 109 6.25 6.84 -4.59
CA GLU A 109 5.31 5.77 -4.95
C GLU A 109 6.06 4.45 -5.19
N ALA A 110 5.54 3.35 -4.62
CA ALA A 110 5.90 1.98 -4.95
C ALA A 110 4.64 1.15 -5.24
N GLY A 111 4.58 0.48 -6.39
CA GLY A 111 3.46 -0.39 -6.74
C GLY A 111 3.50 -1.72 -5.98
N CYS A 112 2.37 -2.16 -5.44
CA CYS A 112 2.28 -3.46 -4.78
C CYS A 112 2.17 -4.60 -5.82
N VAL A 113 3.24 -5.40 -5.94
CA VAL A 113 3.33 -6.53 -6.89
C VAL A 113 2.26 -7.60 -6.62
N ALA A 114 1.86 -7.81 -5.37
CA ALA A 114 0.78 -8.73 -5.03
C ALA A 114 -0.57 -8.31 -5.65
N HIS A 115 -0.87 -7.00 -5.65
CA HIS A 115 -2.06 -6.46 -6.30
C HIS A 115 -1.98 -6.56 -7.83
N ALA A 116 -0.82 -6.23 -8.41
CA ALA A 116 -0.59 -6.40 -9.85
C ALA A 116 -0.75 -7.86 -10.28
N ARG A 117 -0.14 -8.81 -9.55
CA ARG A 117 -0.26 -10.26 -9.78
C ARG A 117 -1.70 -10.72 -9.75
N ARG A 118 -2.50 -10.27 -8.77
CA ARG A 118 -3.93 -10.63 -8.67
C ARG A 118 -4.68 -10.26 -9.95
N LYS A 119 -4.44 -9.05 -10.48
CA LYS A 119 -5.07 -8.61 -11.75
C LYS A 119 -4.68 -9.48 -12.94
N PHE A 120 -3.39 -9.82 -13.09
CA PHE A 120 -2.97 -10.74 -14.15
C PHE A 120 -3.54 -12.15 -13.97
N HIS A 121 -3.66 -12.63 -12.72
CA HIS A 121 -4.26 -13.91 -12.41
C HIS A 121 -5.76 -13.95 -12.73
N ASP A 122 -6.51 -12.89 -12.38
CA ASP A 122 -7.94 -12.77 -12.72
C ASP A 122 -8.14 -12.82 -14.25
N LEU A 123 -7.27 -12.11 -15.01
CA LEU A 123 -7.27 -12.16 -16.47
C LEU A 123 -6.90 -13.54 -17.01
N TYR A 124 -5.94 -14.22 -16.39
CA TYR A 124 -5.54 -15.58 -16.77
C TYR A 124 -6.70 -16.57 -16.60
N LEU A 125 -7.43 -16.48 -15.48
CA LEU A 125 -8.62 -17.31 -15.23
C LEU A 125 -9.77 -16.99 -16.20
N ALA A 126 -9.99 -15.71 -16.51
CA ALA A 126 -11.06 -15.30 -17.42
C ALA A 126 -10.75 -15.67 -18.89
N ARG A 127 -9.52 -15.41 -19.35
CA ARG A 127 -9.03 -15.75 -20.69
C ARG A 127 -7.50 -15.78 -20.71
N ARG A 128 -6.95 -16.98 -20.68
CA ARG A 128 -5.50 -17.21 -20.84
C ARG A 128 -4.99 -16.68 -22.18
N ASN A 129 -3.85 -15.99 -22.15
CA ASN A 129 -3.09 -15.57 -23.33
C ASN A 129 -1.59 -15.49 -22.99
N ASP A 130 -0.75 -15.21 -23.98
CA ASP A 130 0.70 -15.19 -23.81
C ASP A 130 1.14 -14.07 -22.86
N VAL A 131 0.48 -12.91 -22.89
CA VAL A 131 0.81 -11.75 -22.06
C VAL A 131 0.57 -12.03 -20.58
N ASN A 132 -0.60 -12.53 -20.21
CA ASN A 132 -0.89 -12.82 -18.79
C ASN A 132 -0.12 -14.04 -18.27
N THR A 133 0.15 -15.03 -19.11
CA THR A 133 1.00 -16.18 -18.76
C THR A 133 2.44 -15.71 -18.49
N GLU A 134 3.00 -14.90 -19.37
CA GLU A 134 4.36 -14.38 -19.23
C GLU A 134 4.49 -13.43 -18.03
N ALA A 135 3.49 -12.57 -17.79
CA ALA A 135 3.47 -11.70 -16.63
C ALA A 135 3.51 -12.50 -15.31
N LEU A 136 2.69 -13.54 -15.19
CA LEU A 136 2.68 -14.40 -14.01
C LEU A 136 4.00 -15.17 -13.84
N ARG A 137 4.62 -15.63 -14.95
CA ARG A 137 5.93 -16.29 -14.93
C ARG A 137 7.01 -15.36 -14.38
N ARG A 138 7.14 -14.14 -14.93
CA ARG A 138 8.13 -13.14 -14.48
C ARG A 138 7.92 -12.70 -13.03
N ILE A 139 6.68 -12.52 -12.60
CA ILE A 139 6.38 -12.23 -11.19
C ILE A 139 6.83 -13.40 -10.30
N GLY A 140 6.65 -14.65 -10.75
CA GLY A 140 7.16 -15.82 -10.05
C GLY A 140 8.69 -15.81 -9.91
N GLU A 141 9.42 -15.43 -10.96
CA GLU A 141 10.88 -15.28 -10.92
C GLU A 141 11.32 -14.21 -9.92
N LEU A 142 10.62 -13.07 -9.87
CA LEU A 142 10.87 -12.02 -8.88
C LEU A 142 10.66 -12.54 -7.46
N TYR A 143 9.59 -13.30 -7.20
CA TYR A 143 9.34 -13.88 -5.89
C TYR A 143 10.40 -14.91 -5.47
N ALA A 144 10.98 -15.65 -6.42
CA ALA A 144 12.11 -16.54 -6.14
C ALA A 144 13.33 -15.75 -5.67
N ILE A 145 13.67 -14.66 -6.37
CA ILE A 145 14.75 -13.75 -5.97
C ILE A 145 14.47 -13.12 -4.59
N GLU A 146 13.24 -12.64 -4.36
CA GLU A 146 12.83 -12.07 -3.07
C GLU A 146 12.94 -13.08 -1.93
N ALA A 147 12.64 -14.36 -2.17
CA ALA A 147 12.80 -15.42 -1.19
C ALA A 147 14.27 -15.65 -0.84
N ASP A 148 15.16 -15.67 -1.83
CA ASP A 148 16.60 -15.87 -1.63
C ASP A 148 17.27 -14.74 -0.84
N ILE A 149 16.75 -13.51 -0.97
CA ILE A 149 17.30 -12.33 -0.28
C ILE A 149 16.56 -11.96 1.01
N ARG A 150 15.49 -12.67 1.37
CA ARG A 150 14.64 -12.33 2.51
C ARG A 150 15.43 -12.29 3.82
N GLY A 151 15.20 -11.24 4.61
CA GLY A 151 15.84 -11.03 5.91
C GLY A 151 17.28 -10.56 5.84
N LYS A 152 17.85 -10.43 4.64
CA LYS A 152 19.21 -9.90 4.45
C LYS A 152 19.12 -8.38 4.33
N PRO A 153 19.99 -7.61 5.01
CA PRO A 153 20.06 -6.17 4.82
C PRO A 153 20.37 -5.85 3.35
N PRO A 154 20.02 -4.65 2.87
CA PRO A 154 20.45 -4.22 1.56
C PRO A 154 21.97 -4.22 1.47
N THR A 155 22.52 -4.77 0.39
CA THR A 155 23.94 -4.56 0.05
C THR A 155 24.15 -3.09 -0.33
N SER A 156 25.39 -2.60 -0.29
CA SER A 156 25.73 -1.21 -0.66
C SER A 156 25.24 -0.82 -2.07
N GLU A 157 25.11 -1.77 -2.98
CA GLU A 157 24.56 -1.60 -4.34
C GLU A 157 23.04 -1.81 -4.41
N GLY A 158 22.45 -2.58 -3.49
CA GLY A 158 21.02 -2.95 -3.47
C GLY A 158 20.13 -2.08 -2.58
N ALA A 159 20.72 -1.14 -1.82
CA ALA A 159 19.98 -0.23 -0.94
C ALA A 159 19.05 0.74 -1.69
N SER A 160 19.44 1.17 -2.89
CA SER A 160 18.61 2.02 -3.76
C SER A 160 17.49 1.25 -4.46
N ASP A 161 17.72 -0.03 -4.78
CA ASP A 161 16.83 -0.80 -5.66
C ASP A 161 15.73 -1.53 -4.89
N ARG A 162 16.01 -1.98 -3.65
CA ARG A 162 14.99 -2.60 -2.78
C ARG A 162 14.01 -1.60 -2.18
N ASN A 163 14.39 -0.32 -2.12
CA ASN A 163 13.64 0.74 -1.45
C ASN A 163 13.02 1.73 -2.45
N GLY A 164 12.46 1.23 -3.55
CA GLY A 164 11.58 2.04 -4.40
C GLY A 164 12.19 2.63 -5.67
N ARG A 165 13.35 2.17 -6.14
CA ARG A 165 13.68 2.33 -7.57
C ARG A 165 12.95 1.28 -8.40
N VAL A 166 11.62 1.30 -8.34
CA VAL A 166 10.86 1.07 -9.56
C VAL A 166 11.29 2.22 -10.45
N HIS A 167 12.20 1.96 -11.39
CA HIS A 167 12.22 2.77 -12.60
C HIS A 167 10.78 2.80 -13.05
N CYS A 168 10.13 3.95 -12.81
CA CYS A 168 8.82 4.24 -13.35
C CYS A 168 8.94 3.81 -14.81
N TRP A 169 8.29 2.71 -15.16
CA TRP A 169 8.03 2.42 -16.55
C TRP A 169 7.11 3.56 -16.97
N LYS A 170 7.71 4.70 -17.32
CA LYS A 170 7.06 5.70 -18.12
C LYS A 170 6.89 4.97 -19.44
N PRO A 171 5.65 4.69 -19.89
CA PRO A 171 5.49 4.43 -21.29
C PRO A 171 6.09 5.64 -21.99
N SER A 172 7.14 5.42 -22.79
CA SER A 172 7.61 6.45 -23.70
C SER A 172 6.36 6.92 -24.45
N ARG A 173 6.04 8.20 -24.32
CA ARG A 173 5.04 8.84 -25.18
C ARG A 173 5.58 8.82 -26.60
N SER A 174 5.47 7.69 -27.29
CA SER A 174 5.64 7.59 -28.72
C SER A 174 4.82 6.43 -29.25
N GLY A 175 3.79 6.78 -30.02
CA GLY A 175 3.22 5.91 -31.03
C GLY A 175 2.07 5.03 -30.57
N TYR A 176 0.88 5.61 -30.45
CA TYR A 176 -0.27 5.06 -31.19
C TYR A 176 -1.32 6.16 -31.35
N ALA A 177 -1.12 6.96 -32.39
CA ALA A 177 -2.17 7.77 -32.99
C ALA A 177 -2.77 6.95 -34.14
N ARG A 178 -4.11 6.93 -34.21
CA ARG A 178 -4.96 6.46 -35.32
C ARG A 178 -4.98 4.94 -35.57
N ARG A 179 -6.10 4.28 -35.25
CA ARG A 179 -7.29 4.10 -36.09
C ARG A 179 -8.39 3.47 -35.24
#